data_AF-A0A1Y3KT72-F1
#
_entry.id   AF-A0A1Y3KT72-F1
#
_cell.length_a   1.000
_cell.length_b   1.000
_cell.length_c   1.000
_cell.angle_alpha   90.00
_cell.angle_beta   90.00
_cell.angle_gamma   90.00
#
_symmetry.space_group_name_H-M   'P 1'
#
loop_
_entity.id
_entity.type
_entity.pdbx_description
1 polymer ?
#
loop_
_entity_poly.entity_id
_entity_poly.type
_entity_poly.pdbx_seq_one_letter_code
_entity_poly.pdbx_strand_id
1 'polypeptide(L)'
;MGNYNCDYVRRHYDVPAEIGRRVIANGEPGVIMADRDHYIGVILDSDPKKRIRNYHPTCEMQYGEMAETLPLKQWEVLTNGMYDWDDVRYMLGDARHYVLRIWAATRSQAKYRAYQEQAECFNDDATAMLSFKVRAAPDPPALPASAERSL
;
A
#
# COMPACT_ATOMS: atom_id res chain seq x y z
N MET A 1 -11.22 9.82 2.94
CA MET A 1 -11.14 8.86 4.06
C MET A 1 -10.02 9.29 4.97
N GLY A 2 -10.29 9.44 6.28
CA GLY A 2 -9.27 9.82 7.26
C GLY A 2 -8.08 8.86 7.25
N ASN A 3 -6.90 9.43 7.44
CA ASN A 3 -5.59 8.82 7.25
C ASN A 3 -5.20 7.97 8.47
N TYR A 4 -5.98 6.92 8.73
CA TYR A 4 -5.87 6.10 9.94
C TYR A 4 -4.84 5.00 9.78
N ASN A 5 -3.57 5.39 9.63
CA ASN A 5 -2.45 4.47 9.50
C ASN A 5 -2.35 3.55 10.74
N CYS A 6 -2.75 2.28 10.59
CA CYS A 6 -2.76 1.28 11.66
C CYS A 6 -3.54 1.73 12.89
N ASP A 7 -4.56 2.57 12.76
CA ASP A 7 -5.23 3.20 13.90
C ASP A 7 -5.91 2.19 14.82
N TYR A 8 -6.55 1.17 14.25
CA TYR A 8 -7.12 0.07 15.02
C TYR A 8 -6.01 -0.67 15.80
N VAL A 9 -4.95 -1.09 15.12
CA VAL A 9 -3.82 -1.81 15.72
C VAL A 9 -3.22 -1.02 16.88
N ARG A 10 -2.94 0.28 16.64
CA ARG A 10 -2.33 1.17 17.62
C ARG A 10 -3.17 1.31 18.87
N ARG A 11 -4.48 1.53 18.71
CA ARG A 11 -5.39 1.75 19.84
C ARG A 11 -5.75 0.45 20.57
N HIS A 12 -5.90 -0.65 19.84
CA HIS A 12 -6.37 -1.91 20.40
C HIS A 12 -5.26 -2.68 21.12
N TYR A 13 -4.06 -2.71 20.53
CA TYR A 13 -2.93 -3.45 21.08
C TYR A 13 -1.93 -2.57 21.83
N ASP A 14 -2.14 -1.25 21.86
CA ASP A 14 -1.24 -0.25 22.46
C ASP A 14 0.21 -0.38 21.95
N VAL A 15 0.35 -0.53 20.64
CA VAL A 15 1.64 -0.63 19.95
C VAL A 15 1.83 0.53 19.00
N PRO A 16 3.07 0.97 18.75
CA PRO A 16 3.30 2.12 17.91
C PRO A 16 3.40 1.67 16.43
N ALA A 17 2.44 0.88 15.94
CA ALA A 17 2.44 0.37 14.57
C ALA A 17 2.14 1.47 13.55
N GLU A 18 2.92 1.55 12.48
CA GLU A 18 2.75 2.53 11.42
C GLU A 18 3.34 2.01 10.11
N ILE A 19 2.64 2.15 8.98
CA ILE A 19 3.17 1.87 7.64
C ILE A 19 4.47 2.67 7.44
N GLY A 20 5.54 1.97 7.07
CA GLY A 20 6.89 2.50 6.93
C GLY A 20 7.77 2.30 8.16
N ARG A 21 7.23 1.83 9.28
CA ARG A 21 8.01 1.58 10.50
C ARG A 21 8.86 0.31 10.38
N ARG A 22 10.09 0.40 10.87
CA ARG A 22 11.00 -0.74 11.03
C ARG A 22 10.51 -1.65 12.15
N VAL A 23 10.61 -2.95 11.93
CA VAL A 23 10.28 -3.96 12.93
C VAL A 23 11.30 -5.09 12.93
N ILE A 24 11.39 -5.80 14.05
CA ILE A 24 11.97 -7.14 14.12
C ILE A 24 10.80 -8.08 14.43
N ALA A 25 10.43 -8.92 13.46
CA ALA A 25 9.33 -9.87 13.56
C ALA A 25 9.88 -11.30 13.63
N ASN A 26 9.65 -12.00 14.75
CA ASN A 26 10.21 -13.33 15.01
C ASN A 26 11.74 -13.39 14.85
N GLY A 27 12.44 -12.33 15.26
CA GLY A 27 13.90 -12.20 15.10
C GLY A 27 14.39 -11.74 13.72
N GLU A 28 13.50 -11.56 12.73
CA GLU A 28 13.88 -11.10 11.39
C GLU A 28 13.51 -9.61 11.16
N PRO A 29 14.44 -8.77 10.65
CA PRO A 29 14.17 -7.37 10.38
C PRO A 29 13.26 -7.16 9.16
N GLY A 30 12.38 -6.16 9.23
CA GLY A 30 11.47 -5.81 8.16
C GLY A 30 10.81 -4.43 8.31
N VAL A 31 9.84 -4.16 7.44
CA VAL A 31 9.07 -2.90 7.38
C VAL A 31 7.58 -3.19 7.30
N ILE A 32 6.78 -2.48 8.09
CA ILE A 32 5.31 -2.51 7.98
C ILE A 32 4.88 -1.83 6.67
N MET A 33 4.08 -2.50 5.86
CA MET A 33 3.68 -2.06 4.52
C MET A 33 2.17 -2.14 4.26
N ALA A 34 1.40 -2.73 5.17
CA ALA A 34 -0.05 -2.76 5.07
C ALA A 34 -0.71 -2.81 6.45
N ASP A 35 -1.84 -2.12 6.56
CA ASP A 35 -2.79 -2.25 7.65
C ASP A 35 -3.79 -3.35 7.32
N ARG A 36 -4.00 -4.31 8.24
CA ARG A 36 -4.83 -5.51 8.04
C ARG A 36 -5.61 -5.85 9.33
N ASP A 37 -6.20 -4.84 9.94
CA ASP A 37 -7.03 -4.91 11.15
C ASP A 37 -6.29 -5.55 12.34
N HIS A 38 -6.50 -6.83 12.62
CA HIS A 38 -5.81 -7.56 13.69
C HIS A 38 -4.36 -7.93 13.36
N TYR A 39 -3.92 -7.68 12.13
CA TYR A 39 -2.59 -8.00 11.65
C TYR A 39 -1.92 -6.78 11.05
N ILE A 40 -0.59 -6.78 11.12
CA ILE A 40 0.26 -5.86 10.35
C ILE A 40 0.90 -6.63 9.21
N GLY A 41 0.86 -6.04 8.01
CA GLY A 41 1.53 -6.60 6.84
C GLY A 41 2.98 -6.17 6.83
N VAL A 42 3.92 -7.09 7.02
CA VAL A 42 5.37 -6.81 7.05
C VAL A 42 6.05 -7.40 5.82
N ILE A 43 7.00 -6.65 5.26
CA ILE A 43 7.99 -7.16 4.31
C ILE A 43 9.31 -7.34 5.06
N LEU A 44 9.79 -8.58 5.11
CA LEU A 44 11.12 -8.88 5.64
C LEU A 44 12.20 -8.40 4.67
N ASP A 45 13.29 -7.88 5.21
CA ASP A 45 14.41 -7.39 4.39
C ASP A 45 15.02 -8.53 3.55
N SER A 46 15.08 -9.72 4.15
CA SER A 46 15.57 -10.98 3.58
C SER A 46 14.72 -11.50 2.42
N ASP A 47 13.45 -11.08 2.27
CA ASP A 47 12.56 -11.59 1.22
C ASP A 47 12.89 -10.95 -0.15
N PRO A 48 13.45 -11.70 -1.12
CA PRO A 48 13.81 -11.15 -2.42
C PRO A 48 12.59 -10.79 -3.26
N LYS A 49 11.42 -11.40 -2.98
CA LYS A 49 10.17 -11.14 -3.70
C LYS A 49 9.37 -10.00 -3.07
N LYS A 50 9.84 -9.43 -1.96
CA LYS A 50 9.21 -8.32 -1.23
C LYS A 50 7.72 -8.58 -0.98
N ARG A 51 7.43 -9.77 -0.44
CA ARG A 51 6.06 -10.23 -0.13
C ARG A 51 5.59 -9.63 1.19
N ILE A 52 4.37 -9.12 1.22
CA ILE A 52 3.71 -8.63 2.44
C ILE A 52 3.09 -9.83 3.16
N ARG A 53 3.63 -10.19 4.32
CA ARG A 53 3.14 -11.30 5.16
C ARG A 53 2.44 -10.75 6.41
N ASN A 54 1.47 -11.50 6.93
CA ASN A 54 0.75 -11.12 8.14
C ASN A 54 1.56 -11.46 9.39
N TYR A 55 1.68 -10.50 10.29
CA TYR A 55 2.21 -10.70 11.63
C TYR A 55 1.22 -10.14 12.65
N HIS A 56 1.07 -10.85 13.77
CA HIS A 56 0.28 -10.34 14.87
C HIS A 56 1.05 -9.19 15.56
N PRO A 57 0.44 -8.04 15.84
CA PRO A 57 1.15 -6.84 16.31
C PRO A 57 1.93 -7.01 17.63
N THR A 58 1.54 -7.98 18.45
CA THR A 58 2.17 -8.24 19.76
C THR A 58 2.99 -9.53 19.82
N CYS A 59 2.97 -10.36 18.78
CA CYS A 59 3.67 -11.66 18.81
C CYS A 59 5.10 -11.49 18.32
N GLU A 60 6.08 -11.69 19.22
CA GLU A 60 7.52 -11.61 18.94
C GLU A 60 7.90 -10.38 18.09
N MET A 61 7.27 -9.25 18.40
CA MET A 61 7.37 -8.03 17.63
C MET A 61 8.15 -6.98 18.39
N GLN A 62 9.16 -6.41 17.74
CA GLN A 62 9.87 -5.23 18.25
C GLN A 62 9.71 -4.11 17.24
N TYR A 63 9.34 -2.92 17.72
CA TYR A 63 9.11 -1.74 16.90
C TYR A 63 10.33 -0.82 16.97
N GLY A 64 10.84 -0.41 15.82
CA GLY A 64 11.93 0.55 15.68
C GLY A 64 11.46 1.90 15.14
N GLU A 65 12.41 2.63 14.55
CA GLU A 65 12.16 3.93 13.92
C GLU A 65 11.48 3.79 12.55
N MET A 66 11.13 4.93 11.94
CA MET A 66 10.63 4.96 10.57
C MET A 66 11.74 4.62 9.58
N ALA A 67 11.44 3.82 8.56
CA ALA A 67 12.39 3.48 7.53
C ALA A 67 12.74 4.71 6.68
N GLU A 68 14.02 4.95 6.44
CA GLU A 68 14.48 6.01 5.53
C GLU A 68 14.02 5.79 4.09
N THR A 69 13.84 4.52 3.69
CA THR A 69 13.38 4.15 2.35
C THR A 69 12.44 2.96 2.44
N LEU A 70 11.29 3.06 1.78
CA LEU A 70 10.32 1.97 1.72
C LEU A 70 10.77 0.88 0.73
N PRO A 71 10.51 -0.41 1.05
CA PRO A 71 10.85 -1.52 0.16
C PRO A 71 10.01 -1.56 -1.14
N LEU A 72 8.85 -0.89 -1.16
CA LEU A 72 7.98 -0.78 -2.33
C LEU A 72 7.69 0.69 -2.63
N LYS A 73 7.37 0.98 -3.89
CA LYS A 73 6.88 2.30 -4.33
C LYS A 73 5.36 2.24 -4.51
N GLN A 74 4.70 3.38 -4.38
CA GLN A 74 3.28 3.50 -4.68
C GLN A 74 3.09 3.82 -6.17
N TRP A 75 2.16 3.10 -6.81
CA TRP A 75 1.82 3.23 -8.21
C TRP A 75 0.33 3.54 -8.35
N GLU A 76 -0.03 4.35 -9.33
CA GLU A 76 -1.40 4.48 -9.80
C GLU A 76 -1.58 3.60 -11.05
N VAL A 77 -2.58 2.73 -11.02
CA VAL A 77 -2.92 1.81 -12.10
C VAL A 77 -4.35 2.11 -12.55
N LEU A 78 -4.49 2.59 -13.79
CA LEU A 78 -5.78 2.76 -14.45
C LEU A 78 -6.14 1.42 -15.11
N THR A 79 -7.19 0.77 -14.58
CA THR A 79 -7.55 -0.61 -14.94
C THR A 79 -8.49 -0.71 -16.14
N ASN A 80 -9.14 0.39 -16.52
CA ASN A 80 -10.02 0.43 -17.69
C ASN A 80 -9.30 1.08 -18.89
N GLY A 81 -9.02 0.27 -19.90
CA GLY A 81 -8.32 0.68 -21.12
C GLY A 81 -9.06 1.69 -21.99
N MET A 82 -10.36 1.94 -21.77
CA MET A 82 -11.13 2.95 -22.49
C MET A 82 -10.75 4.38 -22.08
N TYR A 83 -10.19 4.57 -20.89
CA TYR A 83 -9.83 5.88 -20.36
C TYR A 83 -8.31 6.15 -20.47
N ASP A 84 -7.94 7.42 -20.42
CA ASP A 84 -6.58 7.92 -20.25
C ASP A 84 -6.43 8.76 -18.97
N TRP A 85 -5.19 9.10 -18.65
CA TRP A 85 -4.85 9.98 -17.54
C TRP A 85 -5.41 11.39 -17.70
N ASP A 86 -5.65 11.85 -18.92
CA ASP A 86 -6.35 13.10 -19.16
C ASP A 86 -7.83 13.01 -18.72
N ASP A 87 -8.51 11.88 -18.96
CA ASP A 87 -9.88 11.68 -18.48
C ASP A 87 -9.93 11.69 -16.95
N VAL A 88 -8.94 11.05 -16.29
CA VAL A 88 -8.77 11.07 -14.84
C VAL A 88 -8.53 12.50 -14.32
N ARG A 89 -7.72 13.28 -15.04
CA ARG A 89 -7.37 14.66 -14.69
C ARG A 89 -8.59 15.58 -14.80
N TYR A 90 -9.31 15.51 -15.90
CA TYR A 90 -10.45 16.37 -16.20
C TYR A 90 -11.79 15.84 -15.67
N MET A 91 -11.77 14.73 -14.92
CA MET A 91 -12.96 14.12 -14.32
C MET A 91 -14.02 13.77 -15.38
N LEU A 92 -13.58 13.25 -16.52
CA LEU A 92 -14.47 12.83 -17.59
C LEU A 92 -15.06 11.46 -17.27
N GLY A 93 -16.39 11.40 -17.19
CA GLY A 93 -17.13 10.18 -16.85
C GLY A 93 -16.68 9.59 -15.51
N ASP A 94 -16.48 8.28 -15.50
CA ASP A 94 -16.11 7.51 -14.30
C ASP A 94 -14.61 7.18 -14.22
N ALA A 95 -13.76 7.83 -15.01
CA ALA A 95 -12.34 7.48 -15.14
C ALA A 95 -11.59 7.33 -13.80
N ARG A 96 -11.89 8.18 -12.81
CA ARG A 96 -11.28 8.11 -11.46
C ARG A 96 -11.64 6.85 -10.68
N HIS A 97 -12.81 6.26 -10.91
CA HIS A 97 -13.24 5.04 -10.22
C HIS A 97 -12.38 3.82 -10.60
N TYR A 98 -11.68 3.89 -11.74
CA TYR A 98 -10.83 2.81 -12.24
C TYR A 98 -9.34 3.00 -11.89
N VAL A 99 -9.00 3.99 -11.05
CA VAL A 99 -7.61 4.21 -10.61
C VAL A 99 -7.39 3.51 -9.27
N LEU A 100 -6.54 2.47 -9.30
CA LEU A 100 -6.08 1.78 -8.09
C LEU A 100 -4.72 2.31 -7.65
N ARG A 101 -4.53 2.45 -6.34
CA ARG A 101 -3.23 2.77 -5.73
C ARG A 101 -2.59 1.51 -5.17
N ILE A 102 -1.50 1.07 -5.80
CA ILE A 102 -0.86 -0.21 -5.53
C ILE A 102 0.57 -0.02 -5.05
N TRP A 103 0.94 -0.66 -3.95
CA TRP A 103 2.34 -0.80 -3.54
C TRP A 103 3.00 -1.93 -4.32
N ALA A 104 4.09 -1.65 -5.05
CA ALA A 104 4.86 -2.65 -5.80
C ALA A 104 6.31 -2.20 -6.05
N ALA A 105 7.22 -3.17 -6.30
CA ALA A 105 8.62 -2.85 -6.58
C ALA A 105 8.81 -2.34 -8.02
N THR A 106 8.01 -2.83 -8.97
CA THR A 106 8.09 -2.48 -10.40
C THR A 106 6.73 -2.18 -11.02
N ARG A 107 6.69 -1.49 -12.17
CA ARG A 107 5.46 -1.23 -12.93
C ARG A 107 4.71 -2.51 -13.30
N SER A 108 5.43 -3.55 -13.73
CA SER A 108 4.81 -4.83 -14.11
C SER A 108 4.18 -5.53 -12.90
N GLN A 109 4.84 -5.47 -11.73
CA GLN A 109 4.26 -5.98 -10.50
C GLN A 109 3.02 -5.18 -10.06
N ALA A 110 3.01 -3.86 -10.28
CA ALA A 110 1.84 -3.03 -10.01
C ALA A 110 0.63 -3.44 -10.86
N LYS A 111 0.83 -3.66 -12.17
CA LYS A 111 -0.23 -4.19 -13.06
C LYS A 111 -0.77 -5.52 -12.57
N TYR A 112 0.13 -6.44 -12.24
CA TYR A 112 -0.24 -7.78 -11.80
C TYR A 112 -1.04 -7.76 -10.51
N ARG A 113 -0.62 -6.96 -9.51
CA ARG A 113 -1.37 -6.79 -8.25
C ARG A 113 -2.73 -6.13 -8.47
N ALA A 114 -2.81 -5.09 -9.31
CA ALA A 114 -4.08 -4.46 -9.68
C ALA A 114 -5.05 -5.46 -10.33
N TYR A 115 -4.54 -6.35 -11.18
CA TYR A 115 -5.35 -7.43 -11.75
C TYR A 115 -5.81 -8.41 -10.67
N GLN A 116 -4.93 -8.83 -9.75
CA GLN A 116 -5.31 -9.75 -8.67
C GLN A 116 -6.43 -9.20 -7.77
N GLU A 117 -6.42 -7.89 -7.49
CA GLU A 117 -7.49 -7.22 -6.71
C GLU A 117 -8.84 -7.15 -7.44
N GLN A 118 -8.84 -7.34 -8.77
CA GLN A 118 -10.00 -7.17 -9.64
C GLN A 118 -10.21 -8.41 -10.54
N ALA A 119 -9.64 -9.57 -10.18
CA ALA A 119 -9.56 -10.73 -11.08
C ALA A 119 -10.96 -11.18 -11.55
N GLU A 120 -11.93 -11.15 -10.65
CA GLU A 120 -13.34 -11.44 -10.92
C GLU A 120 -13.94 -10.48 -11.96
N CYS A 121 -13.61 -9.18 -11.89
CA CYS A 121 -14.09 -8.17 -12.85
C CYS A 121 -13.57 -8.40 -14.27
N PHE A 122 -12.47 -9.13 -14.41
CA PHE A 122 -11.85 -9.47 -15.70
C PHE A 122 -12.14 -10.92 -16.12
N ASN A 123 -13.08 -11.62 -15.48
CA ASN A 123 -13.36 -13.04 -15.73
C ASN A 123 -12.10 -13.91 -15.67
N ASP A 124 -11.19 -13.59 -14.75
CA ASP A 124 -9.87 -14.23 -14.61
C ASP A 124 -8.98 -14.14 -15.86
N ASP A 125 -9.27 -13.27 -16.82
CA ASP A 125 -8.46 -13.08 -18.02
C ASP A 125 -7.27 -12.16 -17.73
N ALA A 126 -6.10 -12.77 -17.55
CA ALA A 126 -4.83 -12.06 -17.34
C ALA A 126 -4.44 -11.12 -18.50
N THR A 127 -4.99 -11.30 -19.71
CA THR A 127 -4.71 -10.39 -20.84
C THR A 127 -5.24 -8.98 -20.62
N ALA A 128 -6.22 -8.80 -19.71
CA ALA A 128 -6.72 -7.48 -19.32
C ALA A 128 -5.59 -6.52 -18.90
N MET A 129 -4.53 -7.03 -18.27
CA MET A 129 -3.36 -6.25 -17.84
C MET A 129 -2.64 -5.52 -18.98
N LEU A 130 -2.77 -6.00 -20.22
CA LEU A 130 -2.19 -5.36 -21.40
C LEU A 130 -2.78 -3.96 -21.61
N SER A 131 -4.06 -3.78 -21.26
CA SER A 131 -4.76 -2.49 -21.37
C SER A 131 -4.45 -1.52 -20.22
N PHE A 132 -3.87 -1.99 -19.11
CA PHE A 132 -3.66 -1.15 -17.94
C PHE A 132 -2.61 -0.06 -18.20
N LYS A 133 -2.93 1.16 -17.79
CA LYS A 133 -1.98 2.29 -17.81
C LYS A 133 -1.46 2.49 -16.38
N VAL A 134 -0.14 2.69 -16.23
CA VAL A 134 0.51 2.80 -14.92
C VAL A 134 1.36 4.05 -14.85
N ARG A 135 1.35 4.76 -13.74
CA ARG A 135 2.33 5.83 -13.42
C ARG A 135 2.76 5.74 -11.96
N ALA A 136 3.91 6.32 -11.63
CA ALA A 136 4.29 6.49 -10.23
C ALA A 136 3.22 7.35 -9.56
N ALA A 137 2.74 6.94 -8.39
CA ALA A 137 1.85 7.79 -7.62
C ALA A 137 2.65 9.04 -7.19
N PRO A 138 2.04 10.24 -7.23
CA PRO A 138 2.63 11.36 -6.52
C PRO A 138 2.78 10.95 -5.06
N ASP A 139 3.87 11.40 -4.43
CA ASP A 139 4.09 11.16 -3.00
C ASP A 139 2.79 11.47 -2.26
N PRO A 140 2.35 10.59 -1.33
CA PRO A 140 1.19 10.90 -0.52
C PRO A 140 1.43 12.29 0.07
N PRO A 141 0.45 13.22 0.00
CA PRO A 141 0.63 14.54 0.56
C PRO A 141 1.15 14.36 1.98
N ALA A 142 2.27 15.01 2.29
CA ALA A 142 2.90 14.92 3.60
C ALA A 142 1.79 15.00 4.64
N LEU A 143 1.68 13.94 5.47
CA LEU A 143 0.74 13.93 6.57
C LEU A 143 0.87 15.29 7.26
N PRO A 144 -0.22 16.07 7.43
CA PRO A 144 -0.09 17.29 8.21
C PRO A 144 0.50 16.86 9.54
N ALA A 145 1.71 17.37 9.82
CA ALA A 145 2.35 17.20 11.11
C ALA A 145 1.27 17.48 12.14
N SER A 146 0.96 16.47 12.96
CA SER A 146 -0.08 16.49 13.98
C SER A 146 -0.23 17.90 14.49
N ALA A 147 -1.42 18.46 14.33
CA ALA A 147 -1.71 19.83 14.70
C ALA A 147 -1.18 20.10 16.12
N GLU A 148 0.01 20.71 16.19
CA GLU A 148 0.43 21.44 17.37
C GLU A 148 -0.52 22.63 17.46
N ARG A 149 -1.46 22.56 18.40
CA ARG A 149 -2.06 23.66 19.17
C ARG A 149 -3.19 23.06 20.01
N SER A 150 -2.94 22.80 21.29
CA SER A 150 -3.22 23.75 22.39
C SER A 150 -4.72 23.93 22.62
N LEU A 151 -5.23 23.26 23.65
CA LEU A 151 -5.83 23.86 24.86
C LEU A 151 -5.91 22.82 25.97
#